data_AF-A0A969MVC2-F1
#
_entry.id   AF-A0A969MVC2-F1
#
_cell.length_a   1.000
_cell.length_b   1.000
_cell.length_c   1.000
_cell.angle_alpha   90.00
_cell.angle_beta   90.00
_cell.angle_gamma   90.00
#
_symmetry.space_group_name_H-M   'P 1'
#
loop_
_entity.id
_entity.type
_entity.pdbx_description
1 polymer ?
#
loop_
_entity_poly.entity_id
_entity_poly.type
_entity_poly.pdbx_seq_one_letter_code
_entity_poly.pdbx_strand_id
1 'polypeptide(L)'
;MNVTTQDPFLHRFFSRIPGDVAETFNDGQLDAIKRAFGSRTFGVHTVDIRLSMPFGARSFYFVLLAGRERRSRRRLGWERALRPLWTIANVTVVAAFVVVLCLALSTVLYAGKRAAHIDLVPGIDMLNDARIERALN
;
A
#
# COMPACT_ATOMS: atom_id res chain seq x y z
N MET A 1 -8.09 -42.99 -3.48
CA MET A 1 -7.60 -41.61 -3.25
C MET A 1 -7.42 -40.89 -4.60
N ASN A 2 -8.49 -40.36 -5.21
CA ASN A 2 -8.41 -39.71 -6.54
C ASN A 2 -8.98 -38.27 -6.54
N VAL A 3 -9.28 -37.71 -5.36
CA VAL A 3 -9.93 -36.39 -5.19
C VAL A 3 -8.90 -35.25 -5.16
N THR A 4 -7.63 -35.54 -4.86
CA THR A 4 -6.56 -34.56 -4.71
C THR A 4 -6.08 -33.93 -6.02
N THR A 5 -6.33 -34.56 -7.17
CA THR A 5 -5.80 -34.12 -8.47
C THR A 5 -6.67 -33.06 -9.16
N GLN A 6 -7.94 -32.94 -8.79
CA GLN A 6 -8.91 -32.05 -9.47
C GLN A 6 -9.08 -30.68 -8.77
N ASP A 7 -8.67 -30.55 -7.51
CA ASP A 7 -8.81 -29.32 -6.74
C ASP A 7 -7.45 -28.63 -6.48
N PRO A 8 -7.17 -27.49 -7.13
CA PRO A 8 -5.92 -26.74 -6.96
C PRO A 8 -5.62 -26.32 -5.53
N PHE A 9 -6.66 -26.07 -4.71
CA PHE A 9 -6.50 -25.71 -3.30
C PHE A 9 -6.00 -26.91 -2.50
N LEU A 10 -6.62 -28.09 -2.67
CA LEU A 10 -6.20 -29.30 -1.96
C LEU A 10 -4.80 -29.73 -2.37
N HIS A 11 -4.45 -29.64 -3.64
CA HIS A 11 -3.11 -29.96 -4.12
C HIS A 11 -2.04 -29.11 -3.40
N ARG A 12 -2.25 -27.78 -3.32
CA ARG A 12 -1.34 -26.88 -2.60
C ARG A 12 -1.37 -27.11 -1.08
N PHE A 13 -2.53 -27.39 -0.51
CA PHE A 13 -2.68 -27.67 0.92
C PHE A 13 -1.88 -28.92 1.34
N PHE A 14 -2.05 -30.02 0.61
CA PHE A 14 -1.36 -31.27 0.90
C PHE A 14 0.13 -31.27 0.53
N SER A 15 0.59 -30.40 -0.38
CA SER A 15 2.03 -30.24 -0.67
C SER A 15 2.90 -29.82 0.53
N ARG A 16 2.27 -29.40 1.64
CA ARG A 16 2.93 -28.93 2.86
C ARG A 16 2.64 -29.81 4.07
N ILE A 17 1.86 -30.88 3.91
CA ILE A 17 1.45 -31.78 4.98
C ILE A 17 2.19 -33.10 4.78
N PRO A 18 2.83 -33.66 5.83
CA PRO A 18 3.41 -34.99 5.79
C PRO A 18 2.39 -36.04 5.34
N GLY A 19 2.81 -37.00 4.52
CA GLY A 19 1.89 -37.95 3.88
C GLY A 19 1.06 -38.77 4.89
N ASP A 20 1.68 -39.18 5.99
CA ASP A 20 1.05 -39.88 7.11
C ASP A 20 -0.09 -39.07 7.75
N VAL A 21 0.08 -37.75 7.87
CA VAL A 21 -0.96 -36.85 8.37
C VAL A 21 -2.02 -36.58 7.31
N ALA A 22 -1.62 -36.47 6.03
CA ALA A 22 -2.53 -36.22 4.92
C ALA A 22 -3.58 -37.34 4.76
N GLU A 23 -3.21 -38.58 5.04
CA GLU A 23 -4.10 -39.75 4.98
C GLU A 23 -5.15 -39.79 6.10
N THR A 24 -4.96 -39.03 7.19
CA THR A 24 -5.92 -38.97 8.30
C THR A 24 -7.14 -38.10 8.02
N PHE A 25 -7.12 -37.31 6.94
CA PHE A 25 -8.21 -36.40 6.60
C PHE A 25 -9.37 -37.13 5.92
N ASN A 26 -10.58 -36.96 6.45
CA ASN A 26 -11.81 -37.41 5.81
C ASN A 26 -12.49 -36.30 4.97
N ASP A 27 -13.42 -36.69 4.11
CA ASP A 27 -14.09 -35.77 3.19
C ASP A 27 -14.84 -34.63 3.90
N GLY A 28 -15.43 -34.89 5.07
CA GLY A 28 -16.12 -33.87 5.87
C GLY A 28 -15.17 -32.83 6.46
N GLN A 29 -13.99 -33.26 6.92
CA GLN A 29 -12.92 -32.37 7.37
C GLN A 29 -12.36 -31.54 6.21
N LEU A 30 -12.18 -32.16 5.04
CA LEU A 30 -11.72 -31.46 3.84
C LEU A 30 -12.74 -30.43 3.35
N ASP A 31 -14.03 -30.74 3.39
CA ASP A 31 -15.09 -29.78 3.05
C ASP A 31 -15.15 -28.62 4.06
N ALA A 32 -15.03 -28.91 5.37
CA ALA A 32 -14.96 -27.89 6.40
C ALA A 32 -13.75 -26.96 6.22
N ILE A 33 -12.58 -27.52 5.90
CA ILE A 33 -11.36 -26.77 5.54
C ILE A 33 -11.65 -25.92 4.29
N LYS A 34 -12.19 -26.51 3.22
CA LYS A 34 -12.52 -25.75 2.00
C LYS A 34 -13.50 -24.61 2.26
N ARG A 35 -14.48 -24.76 3.14
CA ARG A 35 -15.40 -23.66 3.49
C ARG A 35 -14.71 -22.58 4.33
N ALA A 36 -13.89 -22.99 5.30
CA ALA A 36 -13.12 -22.07 6.14
C ALA A 36 -12.07 -21.27 5.35
N PHE A 37 -11.46 -21.88 4.34
CA PHE A 37 -10.42 -21.26 3.51
C PHE A 37 -10.92 -20.71 2.18
N GLY A 38 -12.01 -21.24 1.61
CA GLY A 38 -12.63 -20.80 0.34
C GLY A 38 -13.41 -19.49 0.47
N SER A 39 -13.88 -19.15 1.67
CA SER A 39 -14.34 -17.79 2.00
C SER A 39 -13.18 -16.79 2.13
N ARG A 40 -11.94 -17.30 2.24
CA ARG A 40 -10.71 -16.53 2.23
C ARG A 40 -10.22 -16.46 0.79
N THR A 41 -10.98 -15.77 -0.06
CA THR A 41 -10.37 -15.15 -1.26
C THR A 41 -9.14 -14.43 -0.73
N PHE A 42 -7.94 -14.94 -1.07
CA PHE A 42 -6.70 -14.20 -0.86
C PHE A 42 -6.98 -12.83 -1.42
N GLY A 43 -7.08 -11.84 -0.53
CA GLY A 43 -7.66 -10.55 -0.85
C GLY A 43 -6.92 -10.03 -2.07
N VAL A 44 -7.59 -10.08 -3.22
CA VAL A 44 -7.11 -9.40 -4.42
C VAL A 44 -7.31 -7.94 -4.09
N HIS A 45 -6.33 -7.39 -3.37
CA HIS A 45 -6.26 -5.98 -3.12
C HIS A 45 -6.02 -5.35 -4.49
N THR A 46 -6.84 -4.36 -4.84
CA THR A 46 -6.69 -3.64 -6.10
C THR A 46 -5.29 -3.04 -6.23
N VAL A 47 -4.66 -2.73 -5.08
CA VAL A 47 -3.26 -2.34 -4.96
C VAL A 47 -2.59 -3.24 -3.91
N ASP A 48 -1.60 -4.03 -4.32
CA ASP A 48 -0.70 -4.80 -3.45
C ASP A 48 0.75 -4.52 -3.84
N ILE A 49 1.38 -3.54 -3.19
CA ILE A 49 2.78 -3.17 -3.40
C ILE A 49 3.59 -3.64 -2.19
N ARG A 50 4.64 -4.41 -2.44
CA ARG A 50 5.55 -4.93 -1.42
C ARG A 50 6.98 -4.66 -1.87
N LEU A 51 7.70 -3.85 -1.11
CA LEU A 51 9.04 -3.41 -1.43
C LEU A 51 9.98 -3.81 -0.30
N SER A 52 11.11 -4.43 -0.64
CA SER A 52 12.20 -4.68 0.29
C SER A 52 13.39 -3.86 -0.18
N MET A 53 13.85 -2.93 0.64
CA MET A 53 15.02 -2.10 0.32
C MET A 53 16.15 -2.44 1.30
N PRO A 54 17.27 -3.00 0.80
CA PRO A 54 18.45 -3.20 1.62
C PRO A 54 19.16 -1.86 1.85
N PHE A 55 19.38 -1.49 3.11
CA PHE A 55 20.16 -0.32 3.53
C PHE A 55 21.31 -0.81 4.42
N GLY A 56 22.45 -1.14 3.80
CA GLY A 56 23.62 -1.71 4.48
C GLY A 56 23.31 -3.08 5.10
N ALA A 57 23.55 -3.22 6.41
CA ALA A 57 23.32 -4.47 7.14
C ALA A 57 21.83 -4.71 7.53
N ARG A 58 20.92 -3.79 7.20
CA ARG A 58 19.50 -3.89 7.55
C ARG A 58 18.62 -3.83 6.31
N SER A 59 17.58 -4.64 6.28
CA SER A 59 16.56 -4.60 5.24
C SER A 59 15.30 -3.97 5.79
N PHE A 60 14.75 -2.99 5.06
CA PHE A 60 13.49 -2.34 5.40
C PHE A 60 12.41 -2.89 4.48
N TYR A 61 11.28 -3.28 5.07
CA TYR A 61 10.15 -3.86 4.36
C TYR A 61 8.96 -2.90 4.38
N PHE A 62 8.50 -2.51 3.21
CA PHE A 62 7.38 -1.60 3.02
C PHE A 62 6.24 -2.34 2.32
N VAL A 63 5.04 -2.18 2.86
CA VAL A 63 3.82 -2.76 2.30
C VAL A 63 2.75 -1.69 2.17
N LEU A 64 2.22 -1.53 0.96
CA LEU A 64 1.05 -0.70 0.69
C LEU A 64 -0.05 -1.59 0.12
N LEU A 65 -1.11 -1.76 0.91
CA LEU A 65 -2.33 -2.44 0.50
C LEU A 65 -3.45 -1.42 0.40
N ALA A 66 -4.11 -1.35 -0.75
CA ALA A 66 -5.34 -0.58 -0.91
C ALA A 66 -6.39 -1.39 -1.69
N GLY A 67 -7.65 -1.26 -1.30
CA GLY A 67 -8.74 -1.97 -1.93
C GLY A 67 -10.06 -1.77 -1.19
N ARG A 68 -11.13 -2.32 -1.76
CA ARG A 68 -12.47 -2.23 -1.17
C ARG A 68 -12.51 -2.94 0.19
N GLU A 69 -12.88 -2.19 1.23
CA GLU A 69 -13.08 -2.75 2.56
C GLU A 69 -14.33 -3.65 2.58
N ARG A 70 -14.16 -4.91 2.97
CA ARG A 70 -15.24 -5.92 3.03
C ARG A 70 -15.39 -6.52 4.43
N ARG A 71 -14.54 -6.14 5.39
CA ARG A 71 -14.56 -6.64 6.76
C ARG A 71 -15.73 -6.04 7.53
N SER A 72 -16.28 -6.81 8.48
CA SER A 72 -17.38 -6.35 9.33
C SER A 72 -16.95 -5.22 10.27
N ARG A 73 -17.89 -4.33 10.62
CA ARG A 73 -17.64 -3.20 11.54
C ARG A 73 -17.08 -3.63 12.89
N ARG A 74 -17.57 -4.77 13.43
CA ARG A 74 -17.06 -5.34 14.70
C ARG A 74 -15.58 -5.68 14.60
N ARG A 75 -15.16 -6.33 13.51
CA ARG A 75 -13.74 -6.67 13.28
C ARG A 75 -12.87 -5.42 13.12
N LEU A 76 -13.37 -4.40 12.39
CA LEU A 76 -12.65 -3.13 12.22
C LEU A 76 -12.44 -2.41 13.56
N GLY A 77 -13.41 -2.43 14.46
CA GLY A 77 -13.27 -1.86 15.81
C GLY A 77 -12.14 -2.52 16.61
N TRP A 78 -12.11 -3.85 16.64
CA TRP A 78 -11.03 -4.61 17.30
C TRP A 78 -9.66 -4.34 16.67
N GLU A 79 -9.59 -4.28 15.34
CA GLU A 79 -8.33 -4.07 14.63
C GLU A 79 -7.75 -2.67 14.88
N ARG A 80 -8.59 -1.63 14.94
CA ARG A 80 -8.15 -0.26 15.30
C ARG A 80 -7.63 -0.18 16.74
N ALA A 81 -8.22 -0.92 17.67
CA ALA A 81 -7.75 -0.98 19.05
C ALA A 81 -6.37 -1.64 19.17
N LEU A 82 -6.13 -2.70 18.39
CA LEU A 82 -4.86 -3.44 18.39
C LEU A 82 -3.77 -2.77 17.54
N ARG A 83 -4.14 -1.98 16.54
CA ARG A 83 -3.24 -1.33 15.58
C ARG A 83 -3.55 0.17 15.47
N PRO A 84 -3.23 0.96 16.50
CA PRO A 84 -3.48 2.40 16.47
C PRO A 84 -2.67 3.07 15.37
N LEU A 85 -3.32 3.89 14.54
CA LEU A 85 -2.64 4.72 13.55
C LEU A 85 -1.88 5.89 14.20
N TRP A 86 -2.28 6.30 15.40
CA TRP A 86 -1.75 7.45 16.15
C TRP A 86 -0.52 7.15 17.00
N THR A 87 0.32 6.20 16.61
CA THR A 87 1.65 6.06 17.23
C THR A 87 2.56 7.18 16.72
N ILE A 88 3.49 7.66 17.55
CA ILE A 88 4.46 8.70 17.17
C ILE A 88 5.16 8.34 15.84
N ALA A 89 5.65 7.10 15.70
CA ALA A 89 6.32 6.64 14.48
C ALA A 89 5.43 6.77 13.22
N ASN A 90 4.19 6.27 13.27
CA ASN A 90 3.25 6.40 12.15
C ASN A 90 2.93 7.87 11.83
N VAL A 91 2.72 8.71 12.85
CA VAL A 91 2.46 10.14 12.65
C VAL A 91 3.65 10.82 11.99
N THR A 92 4.88 10.54 12.42
CA THR A 92 6.09 11.07 11.80
C THR A 92 6.20 10.65 10.32
N VAL A 93 5.94 9.38 10.01
CA VAL A 93 5.97 8.88 8.62
C VAL A 93 4.90 9.55 7.76
N VAL A 94 3.67 9.68 8.27
CA VAL A 94 2.58 10.35 7.56
C VAL A 94 2.89 11.83 7.35
N ALA A 95 3.41 12.53 8.37
CA ALA A 95 3.77 13.93 8.26
C ALA A 95 4.89 14.16 7.22
N ALA A 96 5.94 13.34 7.24
CA ALA A 96 7.00 13.40 6.25
C ALA A 96 6.47 13.16 4.82
N PHE A 97 5.58 12.18 4.65
CA PHE A 97 4.94 11.92 3.36
C PHE A 97 4.11 13.12 2.86
N VAL A 98 3.31 13.75 3.73
CA VAL A 98 2.52 14.94 3.39
C VAL A 98 3.41 16.11 3.00
N VAL A 99 4.50 16.36 3.73
CA VAL A 99 5.46 17.44 3.41
C VAL A 99 6.05 17.24 2.02
N VAL A 100 6.53 16.02 1.70
CA VAL A 100 7.08 15.71 0.37
C VAL A 100 6.04 15.92 -0.73
N LEU A 101 4.79 15.49 -0.51
CA LEU A 101 3.71 15.66 -1.48
C LEU A 101 3.36 17.14 -1.70
N CYS A 102 3.29 17.93 -0.63
CA CYS A 102 3.07 19.37 -0.72
C CYS A 102 4.20 20.06 -1.49
N LEU A 103 5.47 19.74 -1.20
CA LEU A 103 6.62 20.31 -1.91
C LEU A 103 6.60 19.95 -3.41
N ALA A 104 6.30 18.69 -3.75
CA ALA A 104 6.16 18.25 -5.13
C ALA A 104 5.04 19.01 -5.86
N LEU A 105 3.87 19.13 -5.22
CA LEU A 105 2.73 19.86 -5.78
C LEU A 105 3.07 21.35 -5.96
N SER A 106 3.67 21.99 -4.97
CA SER A 106 4.12 23.39 -5.04
C SER A 106 5.11 23.59 -6.20
N THR A 107 6.02 22.65 -6.43
CA THR A 107 6.98 22.70 -7.54
C THR A 107 6.28 22.64 -8.89
N VAL A 108 5.32 21.73 -9.05
CA VAL A 108 4.52 21.60 -10.28
C VAL A 108 3.68 22.85 -10.53
N LEU A 109 3.01 23.37 -9.50
CA LEU A 109 2.21 24.58 -9.59
C LEU A 109 3.06 25.80 -9.94
N TYR A 110 4.24 25.93 -9.33
CA TYR A 110 5.18 27.02 -9.62
C TYR A 110 5.68 26.96 -11.07
N ALA A 111 6.05 25.77 -11.56
CA ALA A 111 6.45 25.59 -12.95
C ALA A 111 5.31 25.90 -13.93
N GLY A 112 4.08 25.43 -13.63
CA GLY A 112 2.90 25.72 -14.45
C GLY A 112 2.57 27.22 -14.50
N LYS A 113 2.66 27.91 -13.36
CA LYS A 113 2.50 29.36 -13.28
C LYS A 113 3.53 30.10 -14.13
N ARG A 114 4.81 29.73 -14.02
CA ARG A 114 5.90 30.31 -14.83
C ARG A 114 5.63 30.14 -16.32
N ALA A 115 5.17 28.97 -16.76
CA ALA A 115 4.84 28.72 -18.16
C ALA A 115 3.61 29.50 -18.66
N ALA A 116 2.63 29.73 -17.78
CA ALA A 116 1.40 30.47 -18.11
C ALA A 116 1.54 32.00 -17.99
N HIS A 117 2.72 32.51 -17.59
CA HIS A 117 2.96 33.94 -17.32
C HIS A 117 1.93 34.58 -16.38
N ILE A 118 1.39 33.80 -15.43
CA ILE A 118 0.41 34.29 -14.47
C ILE A 118 1.16 34.94 -13.30
N ASP A 119 1.09 36.26 -13.22
CA ASP A 119 1.65 37.02 -12.09
C ASP A 119 0.57 37.19 -11.01
N LEU A 120 0.68 36.47 -9.88
CA LEU A 120 -0.28 36.58 -8.78
C LEU A 120 0.04 37.78 -7.86
N VAL A 121 1.32 38.17 -7.76
CA VAL A 121 1.79 39.27 -6.92
C VAL A 121 2.82 40.11 -7.70
N PRO A 122 2.39 41.26 -8.26
CA PRO A 122 3.25 42.11 -9.08
C PRO A 122 4.57 42.46 -8.39
N GLY A 123 5.70 42.06 -9.00
CA GLY A 123 7.04 42.42 -8.54
C GLY A 123 7.65 41.56 -7.42
N ILE A 124 6.94 40.54 -6.93
CA ILE A 124 7.47 39.53 -5.99
C ILE A 124 7.54 38.16 -6.65
N ASP A 125 6.54 37.82 -7.48
CA ASP A 125 6.36 36.48 -8.02
C ASP A 125 7.14 36.20 -9.32
N MET A 126 7.21 37.19 -10.19
CA MET A 126 8.09 37.19 -11.36
C MET A 126 8.99 38.40 -11.26
N LEU A 127 10.30 38.16 -11.20
CA LEU A 127 11.28 39.21 -11.41
C LEU A 127 11.02 39.80 -12.80
N ASN A 128 10.75 41.10 -12.85
CA ASN A 128 10.44 41.79 -14.10
C ASN A 128 11.70 41.79 -14.98
N ASP A 129 11.76 40.87 -15.96
CA ASP A 129 12.92 40.70 -16.85
C ASP A 129 13.32 42.04 -17.49
N ALA A 130 12.36 42.89 -17.85
CA ALA A 130 12.61 44.21 -18.43
C ALA A 130 13.26 45.23 -17.46
N ARG A 131 13.23 44.98 -16.15
CA ARG A 131 13.95 45.77 -15.13
C ARG A 131 15.34 45.21 -14.84
N ILE A 132 15.55 43.90 -14.92
CA ILE A 132 16.88 43.30 -14.80
C ILE A 132 17.72 43.63 -16.05
N GLU A 133 17.13 43.48 -17.24
CA GLU A 133 17.80 43.78 -18.51
C GLU A 133 18.20 45.26 -18.63
N ARG A 134 17.41 46.18 -18.05
CA ARG A 134 17.75 47.61 -17.95
C ARG A 134 18.75 47.95 -16.85
N ALA A 135 18.99 47.06 -15.89
CA ALA A 135 19.98 47.26 -14.84
C ALA A 135 21.35 46.64 -15.19
N LEU A 136 21.40 45.79 -16.21
CA LEU A 136 22.60 45.11 -16.71
C LEU A 136 23.16 45.68 -18.03
N ASN A 137 22.46 46.64 -18.64
CA ASN A 137 22.92 47.47 -19.77
C ASN A 137 23.04 48.93 -19.32
#